data_AF-A0A1B8UIX5-F1
#
_entry.id   AF-A0A1B8UIX5-F1
#
_cell.length_a   1.000
_cell.length_b   1.000
_cell.length_c   1.000
_cell.angle_alpha   90.00
_cell.angle_beta   90.00
_cell.angle_gamma   90.00
#
_symmetry.space_group_name_H-M   'P 1'
#
loop_
_entity.id
_entity.type
_entity.pdbx_description
1 polymer ?
#
loop_
_entity_poly.entity_id
_entity_poly.type
_entity_poly.pdbx_seq_one_letter_code
_entity_poly.pdbx_strand_id
1 'polypeptide(L)'
;MRKYYSGTEPENSASGSASGRSKKASDEGTRKADDFATEPFLPDEYYKNNYAPMQGTPGDRIDFSRLGSSGQVEKSRVIYDHAGKQKYRVDYSDHGNAKHHPNPPHLHEYIYQDAGKNIKEKIVYMRDSSTGRMRKSQVDRKTNEIIFID
;
A
#
# COMPACT_ATOMS: atom_id res chain seq x y z
N MET A 1 32.36 -0.32 27.03
CA MET A 1 33.65 -0.30 26.32
C MET A 1 33.37 -0.57 24.84
N ARG A 2 33.35 0.49 24.01
CA ARG A 2 33.12 0.42 22.55
C ARG A 2 34.48 0.20 21.87
N LYS A 3 34.60 -0.77 20.98
CA LYS A 3 35.78 -0.96 20.14
C LYS A 3 35.48 -0.35 18.77
N TYR A 4 36.23 0.70 18.43
CA TYR A 4 36.34 1.24 17.08
C TYR A 4 37.37 0.40 16.31
N TYR A 5 37.09 0.09 15.04
CA TYR A 5 38.12 -0.29 14.08
C TYR A 5 38.23 0.80 13.01
N SER A 6 39.47 1.17 12.74
CA SER A 6 39.95 2.23 11.84
C SER A 6 40.56 1.64 10.57
N GLY A 7 40.47 2.41 9.47
CA GLY A 7 41.31 2.29 8.28
C GLY A 7 40.61 1.62 7.10
N THR A 8 40.78 2.03 5.85
CA THR A 8 41.59 3.06 5.17
C THR A 8 41.09 3.09 3.72
N GLU A 9 40.88 4.26 3.11
CA GLU A 9 40.75 4.37 1.65
C GLU A 9 42.11 4.12 0.96
N PRO A 10 42.10 3.77 -0.33
CA PRO A 10 42.90 4.59 -1.25
C PRO A 10 42.17 4.96 -2.54
N GLU A 11 42.65 6.08 -3.08
CA GLU A 11 42.19 6.82 -4.25
C GLU A 11 42.52 6.17 -5.61
N ASN A 12 41.67 6.51 -6.59
CA ASN A 12 41.92 6.87 -8.00
C ASN A 12 42.83 6.02 -8.90
N SER A 13 42.28 5.61 -10.05
CA SER A 13 42.87 5.84 -11.38
C SER A 13 41.83 5.71 -12.50
N ALA A 14 41.76 6.73 -13.36
CA ALA A 14 40.83 6.92 -14.46
C ALA A 14 41.36 6.37 -15.81
N SER A 15 40.46 6.07 -16.76
CA SER A 15 40.59 6.31 -18.22
C SER A 15 39.25 5.92 -18.88
N GLY A 16 38.46 6.81 -19.50
CA GLY A 16 38.63 7.49 -20.80
C GLY A 16 37.72 6.78 -21.84
N SER A 17 37.01 7.36 -22.82
CA SER A 17 36.83 8.72 -23.35
C SER A 17 35.59 8.68 -24.28
N ALA A 18 34.64 9.61 -24.16
CA ALA A 18 34.34 10.70 -25.10
C ALA A 18 33.32 10.42 -26.25
N SER A 19 32.24 11.21 -26.29
CA SER A 19 31.86 12.00 -27.47
C SER A 19 30.85 13.08 -27.07
N GLY A 20 31.14 14.34 -27.40
CA GLY A 20 30.34 15.49 -26.99
C GLY A 20 29.38 15.98 -28.08
N ARG A 21 28.38 16.78 -27.70
CA ARG A 21 27.94 17.92 -28.51
C ARG A 21 27.09 18.93 -27.73
N SER A 22 27.50 20.20 -27.86
CA SER A 22 26.72 21.45 -27.90
C SER A 22 25.82 21.85 -26.72
N LYS A 23 26.26 22.91 -26.03
CA LYS A 23 25.42 23.80 -25.22
C LYS A 23 24.24 24.35 -26.04
N LYS A 24 23.02 24.24 -25.50
CA LYS A 24 21.97 25.25 -25.64
C LYS A 24 21.63 25.74 -24.25
N ALA A 25 21.79 27.04 -24.04
CA ALA A 25 21.25 27.71 -22.87
C ALA A 25 19.73 27.84 -23.07
N SER A 26 18.96 27.19 -22.21
CA SER A 26 17.58 27.54 -21.94
C SER A 26 17.44 27.67 -20.42
N ASP A 27 16.99 28.84 -20.02
CA ASP A 27 16.58 29.21 -18.68
C ASP A 27 15.57 28.20 -18.15
N GLU A 28 15.97 27.36 -17.19
CA GLU A 28 15.08 26.56 -16.37
C GLU A 28 15.66 26.56 -14.96
N GLY A 29 15.00 27.31 -14.08
CA GLY A 29 15.35 27.38 -12.67
C GLY A 29 15.63 25.98 -12.13
N THR A 30 16.76 25.85 -11.43
CA THR A 30 17.21 24.62 -10.78
C THR A 30 16.12 24.11 -9.85
N ARG A 31 15.23 23.27 -10.37
CA ARG A 31 14.39 22.40 -9.56
C ARG A 31 15.38 21.52 -8.81
N LYS A 32 15.55 21.77 -7.51
CA LYS A 32 16.28 20.86 -6.63
C LYS A 32 15.76 19.46 -6.92
N ALA A 33 16.64 18.56 -7.36
CA ALA A 33 16.30 17.16 -7.42
C ALA A 33 15.85 16.76 -6.02
N ASP A 34 14.66 16.17 -5.95
CA ASP A 34 14.14 15.66 -4.70
C ASP A 34 14.98 14.44 -4.31
N ASP A 35 15.68 14.53 -3.17
CA ASP A 35 16.58 13.48 -2.65
C ASP A 35 15.82 12.49 -1.74
N PHE A 36 14.48 12.49 -1.79
CA PHE A 36 13.69 11.47 -1.11
C PHE A 36 13.87 10.11 -1.78
N ALA A 37 14.08 9.09 -0.95
CA ALA A 37 14.13 7.70 -1.40
C ALA A 37 12.83 7.33 -2.13
N THR A 38 12.97 6.88 -3.38
CA THR A 38 11.87 6.33 -4.19
C THR A 38 11.64 4.85 -3.91
N GLU A 39 12.61 4.20 -3.26
CA GLU A 39 12.56 2.79 -2.90
C GLU A 39 11.92 2.57 -1.51
N PRO A 40 11.26 1.42 -1.30
CA PRO A 40 10.75 1.05 0.01
C PRO A 40 11.85 0.97 1.08
N PHE A 41 11.51 1.31 2.33
CA PHE A 41 12.46 1.27 3.45
C PHE A 41 12.99 -0.14 3.76
N LEU A 42 12.16 -1.17 3.54
CA LEU A 42 12.52 -2.58 3.72
C LEU A 42 12.50 -3.30 2.36
N PRO A 43 13.19 -4.45 2.22
CA PRO A 43 13.13 -5.23 0.99
C PRO A 43 11.71 -5.72 0.69
N ASP A 44 11.38 -5.87 -0.60
CA ASP A 44 10.09 -6.39 -1.07
C ASP A 44 9.64 -7.68 -0.37
N GLU A 45 10.59 -8.58 -0.04
CA GLU A 45 10.32 -9.85 0.64
C GLU A 45 9.61 -9.67 1.99
N TYR A 46 9.93 -8.60 2.72
CA TYR A 46 9.22 -8.25 3.95
C TYR A 46 7.75 -7.95 3.65
N TYR A 47 7.50 -7.08 2.68
CA TYR A 47 6.16 -6.63 2.34
C TYR A 47 5.30 -7.70 1.65
N LYS A 48 5.90 -8.63 0.90
CA LYS A 48 5.20 -9.74 0.23
C LYS A 48 4.51 -10.68 1.23
N ASN A 49 5.13 -10.89 2.38
CA ASN A 49 4.67 -11.83 3.40
C ASN A 49 3.98 -11.13 4.58
N ASN A 50 3.85 -9.80 4.54
CA ASN A 50 3.25 -9.03 5.62
C ASN A 50 1.72 -8.98 5.50
N TYR A 51 1.06 -10.05 5.97
CA TYR A 51 -0.39 -10.11 6.08
C TYR A 51 -0.84 -9.84 7.51
N ALA A 52 -1.92 -9.08 7.66
CA ALA A 52 -2.61 -8.99 8.94
C ALA A 52 -3.17 -10.38 9.33
N PRO A 53 -3.06 -10.79 10.60
CA PRO A 53 -3.58 -12.07 11.04
C PRO A 53 -5.11 -12.05 11.05
N MET A 54 -5.73 -13.19 10.72
CA MET A 54 -7.20 -13.33 10.77
C MET A 54 -7.74 -13.33 12.21
N GLN A 55 -6.90 -13.70 13.18
CA GLN A 55 -7.17 -13.69 14.61
C GLN A 55 -6.14 -12.77 15.28
N GLY A 56 -6.60 -11.75 15.98
CA GLY A 56 -5.78 -10.81 16.71
C GLY A 56 -6.32 -10.62 18.14
N THR A 57 -5.85 -9.57 18.80
CA THR A 57 -6.38 -9.20 20.12
C THR A 57 -7.83 -8.70 19.98
N PRO A 58 -8.75 -9.12 20.85
CA PRO A 58 -10.11 -8.61 20.89
C PRO A 58 -10.21 -7.08 20.90
N GLY A 59 -10.96 -6.53 19.95
CA GLY A 59 -11.20 -5.08 19.82
C GLY A 59 -10.02 -4.25 19.33
N ASP A 60 -8.85 -4.85 19.10
CA ASP A 60 -7.67 -4.12 18.65
C ASP A 60 -7.79 -3.66 17.20
N ARG A 61 -6.89 -2.74 16.87
CA ARG A 61 -6.69 -2.22 15.53
C ARG A 61 -5.20 -2.21 15.19
N ILE A 62 -4.87 -2.73 14.01
CA ILE A 62 -3.50 -2.75 13.52
C ILE A 62 -3.39 -2.09 12.15
N ASP A 63 -2.29 -1.38 11.93
CA ASP A 63 -1.89 -0.88 10.62
C ASP A 63 -0.78 -1.78 10.08
N PHE A 64 -0.87 -2.13 8.80
CA PHE A 64 0.15 -2.93 8.15
C PHE A 64 0.37 -2.46 6.71
N SER A 65 1.54 -2.77 6.18
CA SER A 65 1.94 -2.44 4.82
C SER A 65 2.33 -3.71 4.09
N ARG A 66 1.80 -3.93 2.89
CA ARG A 66 2.08 -5.11 2.08
C ARG A 66 2.49 -4.73 0.67
N LEU A 67 3.12 -5.65 -0.05
CA LEU A 67 3.38 -5.44 -1.47
C LEU A 67 2.10 -5.72 -2.26
N GLY A 68 1.65 -4.71 -3.00
CA GLY A 68 0.51 -4.79 -3.91
C GLY A 68 0.82 -5.57 -5.18
N SER A 69 -0.21 -5.89 -5.95
CA SER A 69 -0.02 -6.52 -7.27
C SER A 69 0.60 -5.57 -8.31
N SER A 70 0.55 -4.26 -8.03
CA SER A 70 1.25 -3.20 -8.76
C SER A 70 2.77 -3.16 -8.54
N GLY A 71 3.29 -3.91 -7.55
CA GLY A 71 4.67 -3.77 -7.10
C GLY A 71 4.92 -2.58 -6.17
N GLN A 72 3.86 -1.87 -5.75
CA GLN A 72 3.97 -0.77 -4.79
C GLN A 72 3.63 -1.24 -3.37
N VAL A 73 4.18 -0.57 -2.35
CA VAL A 73 3.82 -0.83 -0.95
C VAL A 73 2.50 -0.16 -0.61
N GLU A 74 1.57 -0.95 -0.08
CA GLU A 74 0.19 -0.56 0.16
C GLU A 74 -0.14 -0.62 1.63
N LYS A 75 -0.78 0.43 2.13
CA LYS A 75 -1.19 0.52 3.53
C LYS A 75 -2.61 0.01 3.69
N SER A 76 -2.85 -0.70 4.78
CA SER A 76 -4.17 -1.16 5.17
C SER A 76 -4.30 -1.18 6.68
N ARG A 77 -5.54 -1.15 7.15
CA ARG A 77 -5.88 -1.18 8.57
C ARG A 77 -6.88 -2.27 8.85
N VAL A 78 -6.63 -3.09 9.87
CA VAL A 78 -7.55 -4.14 10.33
C VAL A 78 -8.12 -3.76 11.68
N ILE A 79 -9.42 -4.05 11.88
CA ILE A 79 -10.11 -3.89 13.15
C ILE A 79 -10.72 -5.24 13.52
N TYR A 80 -10.42 -5.71 14.73
CA TYR A 80 -10.89 -6.99 15.26
C TYR A 80 -12.19 -6.82 16.06
N ASP A 81 -13.05 -7.84 16.05
CA ASP A 81 -14.23 -7.89 16.91
C ASP A 81 -13.87 -8.24 18.37
N HIS A 82 -14.88 -8.29 19.23
CA HIS A 82 -14.73 -8.66 20.65
C HIS A 82 -14.25 -10.10 20.88
N ALA A 83 -14.24 -10.96 19.86
CA ALA A 83 -13.68 -12.30 19.93
C ALA A 83 -12.26 -12.37 19.31
N GLY A 84 -11.72 -11.24 18.84
CA GLY A 84 -10.42 -11.18 18.18
C GLY A 84 -10.44 -11.59 16.71
N LYS A 85 -11.60 -11.75 16.07
CA LYS A 85 -11.68 -12.06 14.63
C LYS A 85 -11.64 -10.79 13.81
N GLN A 86 -10.92 -10.81 12.69
CA GLN A 86 -10.85 -9.67 11.78
C GLN A 86 -12.26 -9.31 11.28
N LYS A 87 -12.85 -8.23 11.78
CA LYS A 87 -14.20 -7.80 11.39
C LYS A 87 -14.17 -6.86 10.20
N TYR A 88 -13.22 -5.93 10.20
CA TYR A 88 -13.10 -4.90 9.17
C TYR A 88 -11.67 -4.81 8.65
N ARG A 89 -11.54 -4.46 7.35
CA ARG A 89 -10.28 -4.02 6.75
C ARG A 89 -10.51 -2.78 5.91
N VAL A 90 -9.76 -1.71 6.20
CA VAL A 90 -9.72 -0.50 5.38
C VAL A 90 -8.50 -0.57 4.50
N ASP A 91 -8.73 -0.50 3.20
CA ASP A 91 -7.69 -0.51 2.19
C ASP A 91 -7.53 0.90 1.63
N TYR A 92 -6.31 1.45 1.71
CA TYR A 92 -6.01 2.84 1.32
C TYR A 92 -5.52 2.97 -0.14
N SER A 93 -5.39 1.86 -0.86
CA SER A 93 -5.05 1.81 -2.28
C SER A 93 -5.98 0.87 -3.04
N ASP A 94 -5.82 0.84 -4.35
CA ASP A 94 -6.56 -0.02 -5.28
C ASP A 94 -5.95 -1.43 -5.44
N HIS A 95 -4.99 -1.80 -4.59
CA HIS A 95 -4.25 -3.06 -4.66
C HIS A 95 -3.50 -3.30 -5.98
N GLY A 96 -3.25 -2.26 -6.77
CA GLY A 96 -2.74 -2.35 -8.14
C GLY A 96 -3.78 -2.82 -9.17
N ASN A 97 -5.05 -2.86 -8.77
CA ASN A 97 -6.15 -3.32 -9.59
C ASN A 97 -7.42 -2.48 -9.38
N ALA A 98 -7.42 -1.28 -9.94
CA ALA A 98 -8.55 -0.34 -9.90
C ALA A 98 -9.87 -0.93 -10.41
N LYS A 99 -9.88 -1.98 -11.25
CA LYS A 99 -11.13 -2.63 -11.69
C LYS A 99 -11.77 -3.45 -10.58
N HIS A 100 -10.96 -4.13 -9.78
CA HIS A 100 -11.45 -4.97 -8.68
C HIS A 100 -11.54 -4.21 -7.34
N HIS A 101 -10.81 -3.10 -7.23
CA HIS A 101 -10.75 -2.25 -6.04
C HIS A 101 -10.85 -0.76 -6.42
N PRO A 102 -11.95 -0.32 -7.07
CA PRO A 102 -12.13 1.09 -7.42
C PRO A 102 -12.32 1.94 -6.15
N ASN A 103 -11.94 3.22 -6.20
CA ASN A 103 -12.27 4.24 -5.19
C ASN A 103 -11.73 3.97 -3.75
N PRO A 104 -10.41 3.84 -3.56
CA PRO A 104 -9.82 3.88 -2.23
C PRO A 104 -9.98 5.26 -1.54
N PRO A 105 -10.10 5.33 -0.20
CA PRO A 105 -10.14 4.19 0.70
C PRO A 105 -11.48 3.46 0.63
N HIS A 106 -11.43 2.13 0.71
CA HIS A 106 -12.63 1.29 0.77
C HIS A 106 -12.57 0.33 1.94
N LEU A 107 -13.74 -0.01 2.47
CA LEU A 107 -13.89 -0.84 3.65
C LEU A 107 -14.41 -2.22 3.23
N HIS A 108 -13.78 -3.24 3.78
CA HIS A 108 -14.22 -4.61 3.73
C HIS A 108 -14.75 -5.03 5.09
N GLU A 109 -15.94 -5.61 5.09
CA GLU A 109 -16.49 -6.29 6.26
C GLU A 109 -16.48 -7.80 6.01
N TYR A 110 -15.96 -8.52 7.00
CA TYR A 110 -15.90 -9.97 7.02
C TYR A 110 -17.02 -10.50 7.91
N ILE A 111 -17.73 -11.50 7.39
CA ILE A 111 -18.77 -12.22 8.11
C ILE A 111 -18.30 -13.65 8.35
N TYR A 112 -18.59 -14.20 9.52
CA TYR A 112 -18.17 -15.53 9.93
C TYR A 112 -19.39 -16.38 10.25
N GLN A 113 -19.36 -17.66 9.86
CA GLN A 113 -20.31 -18.67 10.35
C GLN A 113 -19.80 -19.30 11.65
N ASP A 114 -20.68 -19.96 12.41
CA ASP A 114 -20.45 -20.47 13.77
C ASP A 114 -19.20 -21.34 13.97
N ALA A 115 -18.67 -21.95 12.90
CA ALA A 115 -17.41 -22.71 12.96
C ALA A 115 -16.14 -21.84 12.81
N GLY A 116 -16.25 -20.50 12.84
CA GLY A 116 -15.12 -19.59 12.64
C GLY A 116 -14.61 -19.51 11.19
N LYS A 117 -15.22 -20.25 10.25
CA LYS A 117 -14.97 -20.09 8.82
C LYS A 117 -15.61 -18.78 8.36
N ASN A 118 -14.78 -17.93 7.75
CA ASN A 118 -15.27 -16.77 7.03
C ASN A 118 -16.21 -17.25 5.92
N ILE A 119 -17.44 -16.72 5.88
CA ILE A 119 -18.22 -16.86 4.65
C ILE A 119 -17.53 -16.00 3.61
N LYS A 120 -17.32 -16.55 2.40
CA LYS A 120 -16.71 -15.80 1.28
C LYS A 120 -17.46 -14.50 0.94
N GLU A 121 -18.59 -14.24 1.59
CA GLU A 121 -19.34 -13.01 1.50
C GLU A 121 -18.60 -11.89 2.25
N LYS A 122 -17.85 -11.13 1.46
CA LYS A 122 -17.20 -9.89 1.84
C LYS A 122 -18.13 -8.75 1.45
N ILE A 123 -18.63 -8.00 2.43
CA ILE A 123 -19.36 -6.76 2.12
C ILE A 123 -18.32 -5.67 1.86
N VAL A 124 -18.51 -4.90 0.80
CA VAL A 124 -17.64 -3.78 0.45
C VAL A 124 -18.40 -2.48 0.62
N TYR A 125 -17.79 -1.53 1.30
CA TYR A 125 -18.30 -0.17 1.41
C TYR A 125 -17.34 0.77 0.70
N MET A 126 -17.90 1.61 -0.16
CA MET A 126 -17.17 2.61 -0.94
C MET A 126 -17.58 4.01 -0.48
N ARG A 127 -16.67 4.97 -0.59
CA ARG A 127 -16.97 6.37 -0.26
C ARG A 127 -17.87 6.97 -1.34
N ASP A 128 -19.05 7.42 -0.94
CA ASP A 128 -19.91 8.25 -1.76
C ASP A 128 -19.38 9.69 -1.77
N SER A 129 -18.90 10.15 -2.93
CA SER A 129 -18.33 11.48 -3.09
C SER A 129 -19.32 12.61 -2.83
N SER A 130 -20.62 12.37 -2.96
CA SER A 130 -21.67 13.39 -2.76
C SER A 130 -21.95 13.63 -1.27
N THR A 131 -21.88 12.58 -0.44
CA THR A 131 -22.20 12.64 0.99
C THR A 131 -20.98 12.51 1.90
N GLY A 132 -19.84 12.07 1.35
CA GLY A 132 -18.64 11.73 2.08
C GLY A 132 -18.74 10.45 2.92
N ARG A 133 -19.88 9.75 2.90
CA ARG A 133 -20.15 8.55 3.72
C ARG A 133 -19.67 7.28 3.05
N MET A 134 -19.29 6.29 3.85
CA MET A 134 -19.07 4.92 3.37
C MET A 134 -20.43 4.25 3.21
N ARG A 135 -20.73 3.76 2.01
CA ARG A 135 -22.03 3.14 1.67
C ARG A 135 -21.83 1.74 1.15
N LYS A 136 -22.77 0.85 1.47
CA LYS A 136 -22.70 -0.55 1.02
C LYS A 136 -22.75 -0.57 -0.50
N SER A 137 -21.84 -1.31 -1.12
CA SER A 137 -21.60 -1.17 -2.56
C SER A 137 -21.26 -2.50 -3.23
N GLN A 138 -21.49 -2.53 -4.54
CA GLN A 138 -21.01 -3.54 -5.47
C GLN A 138 -20.35 -2.84 -6.66
N VAL A 139 -19.45 -3.55 -7.33
CA VAL A 139 -18.87 -3.09 -8.59
C VAL A 139 -19.59 -3.84 -9.72
N ASP A 140 -20.21 -3.11 -10.64
CA ASP A 140 -20.74 -3.69 -11.86
C ASP A 140 -19.54 -4.21 -12.69
N ARG A 141 -19.48 -5.52 -12.92
CA ARG A 141 -18.35 -6.14 -13.62
C ARG A 141 -18.28 -5.80 -15.10
N LYS A 142 -19.36 -5.33 -15.71
CA LYS A 142 -19.41 -4.92 -17.12
C LYS A 142 -18.93 -3.48 -17.30
N THR A 143 -19.39 -2.58 -16.43
CA THR A 143 -19.09 -1.14 -16.55
C THR A 143 -17.95 -0.67 -15.65
N ASN A 144 -17.54 -1.48 -14.66
CA ASN A 144 -16.67 -1.10 -13.54
C ASN A 144 -17.19 0.09 -12.72
N GLU A 145 -18.50 0.33 -12.74
CA GLU A 145 -19.13 1.38 -11.95
C GLU A 145 -19.46 0.90 -10.54
N ILE A 146 -19.39 1.82 -9.59
CA ILE A 146 -19.79 1.57 -8.21
C ILE A 146 -21.30 1.75 -8.11
N ILE A 147 -21.99 0.71 -7.67
CA ILE A 147 -23.42 0.72 -7.39
C ILE A 147 -23.59 0.66 -5.88
N PHE A 148 -24.24 1.66 -5.29
CA PHE A 148 -24.65 1.64 -3.89
C PHE A 148 -25.94 0.81 -3.72
N ILE A 149 -25.96 -0.07 -2.73
CA ILE A 149 -27.00 -1.11 -2.54
C ILE A 149 -27.63 -1.07 -1.13
N ASP A 150 -27.55 0.09 -0.48
CA ASP A 150 -28.17 0.38 0.82
C ASP A 150 -29.38 1.32 0.70
#